data_AF-A0A5E4QEC6-F1
#
_entry.id   AF-A0A5E4QEC6-F1
#
_cell.length_a   1.000
_cell.length_b   1.000
_cell.length_c   1.000
_cell.angle_alpha   90.00
_cell.angle_beta   90.00
_cell.angle_gamma   90.00
#
_symmetry.space_group_name_H-M   'P 1'
#
loop_
_entity.id
_entity.type
_entity.pdbx_description
1 polymer ?
#
loop_
_entity_poly.entity_id
_entity_poly.type
_entity_poly.pdbx_seq_one_letter_code
_entity_poly.pdbx_strand_id
1 'polypeptide(L)'
;MNGRARVSLLCLCVCDVILFSDRAQAQVYDYNVTIEAFTPRGFRISIPDDSRIKFFYIEYLLYKSNQYVNSSRQFVTEAKDGHRAVEDRNVTLSVGDVVRWTSFVALEWGDITPADQYGLNLEYHTSGVAKPYHNSIIREVVTRKNLVSPRTSNIIRTQVNNKEVAPNQVIFKDEFEGRALRRDLWHVAHFVPVDHPEHPFVSYQDDLYNPTVLVERGALHIRPLLQQNLPFFNNESLYSGTLDLRNRCTGSMCWVEGAGSLILPPVVSGRIRSRFAFQYGTVEIRAKLPRGDWIYPELLLEPKYTKYGSQSYSSGVIKIAMARGNVHLSDTNYESSVLQAGPILNAVCKGPFTYYKRKLFDGSPWSDDFHVYSVTWTPVSIEMAVDGQVWVSYKPGAAGLRSWLPRACGRAWYDLLDSPHKIAPFDSYFYLTIGLAVGGSSEFPDGLITGSDCPKPWRNKDPKASVRFWEHQNEWWPTWSQPELIVDYVRVTSV
;
A
#
# COMPACT_ATOMS: atom_id res chain seq x y z
N MET A 1 73.12 -30.97 -26.12
CA MET A 1 72.36 -29.91 -25.44
C MET A 1 70.96 -29.92 -26.01
N ASN A 2 69.98 -30.15 -25.13
CA ASN A 2 68.61 -30.57 -25.44
C ASN A 2 67.80 -29.50 -26.16
N GLY A 3 67.02 -29.94 -27.16
CA GLY A 3 66.03 -29.12 -27.85
C GLY A 3 64.82 -28.79 -26.98
N ARG A 4 64.20 -27.65 -27.26
CA ARG A 4 62.79 -27.36 -26.92
C ARG A 4 62.12 -26.65 -28.09
N ALA A 5 61.14 -27.35 -28.64
CA ALA A 5 60.18 -26.86 -29.61
C ALA A 5 59.16 -25.92 -28.96
N ARG A 6 58.61 -25.03 -29.80
CA ARG A 6 57.63 -23.98 -29.48
C ARG A 6 56.39 -24.54 -28.78
N VAL A 7 55.96 -23.90 -27.70
CA VAL A 7 54.64 -24.08 -27.11
C VAL A 7 53.85 -22.80 -27.39
N SER A 8 52.77 -22.95 -28.16
CA SER A 8 51.71 -21.95 -28.29
C SER A 8 50.75 -22.15 -27.12
N LEU A 9 50.57 -21.12 -26.29
CA LEU A 9 49.63 -21.16 -25.18
C LEU A 9 48.22 -20.87 -25.71
N LEU A 10 47.39 -21.91 -25.84
CA LEU A 10 45.94 -21.76 -25.93
C LEU A 10 45.43 -21.25 -24.57
N CYS A 11 44.90 -20.03 -24.53
CA CYS A 11 44.10 -19.56 -23.41
C CYS A 11 42.65 -20.01 -23.67
N LEU A 12 42.21 -21.05 -22.97
CA LEU A 12 40.83 -21.51 -22.98
C LEU A 12 39.96 -20.47 -22.26
N CYS A 13 39.18 -19.70 -23.01
CA CYS A 13 38.01 -18.99 -22.48
C CYS A 13 36.98 -20.04 -22.04
N VAL A 14 36.92 -20.29 -20.74
CA VAL A 14 35.78 -20.97 -20.11
C VAL A 14 34.62 -19.97 -20.17
N CYS A 15 33.71 -20.16 -21.11
CA CYS A 15 32.40 -19.52 -21.07
C CYS A 15 31.59 -20.23 -19.98
N ASP A 16 31.58 -19.66 -18.78
CA ASP A 16 30.57 -19.99 -17.78
C ASP A 16 29.22 -19.49 -18.29
N VAL A 17 28.53 -20.36 -19.03
CA VAL A 17 27.09 -20.22 -19.28
C VAL A 17 26.42 -20.53 -17.94
N ILE A 18 26.28 -19.50 -17.10
CA ILE A 18 25.35 -19.53 -15.99
C ILE A 18 23.96 -19.55 -16.62
N LEU A 19 23.43 -20.77 -16.80
CA LEU A 19 22.01 -20.99 -16.98
C LEU A 19 21.35 -20.48 -15.69
N PHE A 20 20.92 -19.22 -15.70
CA PHE A 20 19.92 -18.74 -14.76
C PHE A 20 18.68 -19.58 -15.02
N SER A 21 18.46 -20.59 -14.18
CA SER A 21 17.14 -21.21 -14.07
C SER A 21 16.23 -20.11 -13.55
N ASP A 22 15.37 -19.61 -14.43
CA ASP A 22 14.31 -18.68 -14.13
C ASP A 22 13.27 -19.41 -13.26
N ARG A 23 13.60 -19.62 -11.99
CA ARG A 23 12.58 -19.92 -10.97
C ARG A 23 12.01 -18.59 -10.55
N ALA A 24 11.08 -18.11 -11.37
CA ALA A 24 10.10 -17.13 -10.97
C ALA A 24 9.66 -17.46 -9.53
N GLN A 25 9.86 -16.50 -8.63
CA GLN A 25 9.43 -16.60 -7.26
C GLN A 25 7.89 -16.57 -7.28
N ALA A 26 7.28 -17.74 -7.42
CA ALA A 26 5.83 -17.88 -7.46
C ALA A 26 5.22 -17.18 -6.24
N GLN A 27 4.41 -16.17 -6.52
CA GLN A 27 3.59 -15.47 -5.54
C GLN A 27 2.81 -16.52 -4.74
N VAL A 28 3.05 -16.62 -3.43
CA VAL A 28 2.39 -17.64 -2.60
C VAL A 28 0.92 -17.27 -2.48
N TYR A 29 0.06 -17.92 -3.27
CA TYR A 29 -1.38 -17.88 -3.11
C TYR A 29 -1.75 -18.63 -1.82
N ASP A 30 -2.57 -18.04 -0.95
CA ASP A 30 -3.03 -18.69 0.28
C ASP A 30 -4.55 -18.57 0.40
N TYR A 31 -5.20 -19.64 0.86
CA TYR A 31 -6.65 -19.76 0.91
C TYR A 31 -7.08 -20.50 2.19
N ASN A 32 -8.23 -20.15 2.76
CA ASN A 32 -8.75 -20.82 3.94
C ASN A 32 -9.90 -21.76 3.58
N VAL A 33 -9.84 -22.98 4.12
CA VAL A 33 -10.92 -23.97 4.03
C VAL A 33 -11.85 -23.82 5.23
N THR A 34 -13.13 -23.63 4.95
CA THR A 34 -14.20 -23.54 5.95
C THR A 34 -14.99 -24.85 5.97
N ILE A 35 -15.31 -25.35 7.16
CA ILE A 35 -16.12 -26.57 7.36
C ILE A 35 -17.31 -26.24 8.24
N GLU A 36 -18.51 -26.54 7.76
CA GLU A 36 -19.77 -26.28 8.45
C GLU A 36 -20.58 -27.58 8.57
N ALA A 37 -21.02 -27.92 9.78
CA ALA A 37 -21.93 -29.02 10.03
C ALA A 37 -23.36 -28.50 10.20
N PHE A 38 -24.35 -29.19 9.62
CA PHE A 38 -25.74 -28.76 9.64
C PHE A 38 -26.67 -29.71 10.41
N THR A 39 -27.63 -29.15 11.14
CA THR A 39 -28.76 -29.88 11.75
C THR A 39 -30.03 -29.72 10.90
N PRO A 40 -30.84 -30.78 10.70
CA PRO A 40 -30.71 -32.14 11.26
C PRO A 40 -29.68 -33.04 10.56
N ARG A 41 -29.24 -32.68 9.35
CA ARG A 41 -28.20 -33.38 8.60
C ARG A 41 -27.57 -32.49 7.51
N GLY A 42 -26.34 -32.84 7.20
CA GLY A 42 -25.51 -32.34 6.13
C GLY A 42 -24.23 -31.69 6.66
N PHE A 43 -23.26 -31.50 5.78
CA PHE A 43 -22.10 -30.67 6.03
C PHE A 43 -21.59 -30.05 4.72
N ARG A 44 -20.80 -28.98 4.85
CA ARG A 44 -20.19 -28.26 3.73
C ARG A 44 -18.70 -28.03 4.00
N ILE A 45 -17.87 -28.22 2.97
CA ILE A 45 -16.50 -27.73 2.92
C ILE A 45 -16.42 -26.69 1.81
N SER A 46 -15.88 -25.51 2.08
CA SER A 46 -15.78 -24.44 1.09
C SER A 46 -14.49 -23.64 1.19
N ILE A 47 -14.17 -22.96 0.09
CA ILE A 47 -13.19 -21.87 0.04
C ILE A 47 -13.87 -20.62 -0.55
N PRO A 48 -13.39 -19.40 -0.24
CA PRO A 48 -13.77 -18.22 -1.00
C PRO A 48 -13.43 -18.38 -2.47
N ASP A 49 -14.32 -17.94 -3.36
CA ASP A 49 -14.02 -17.89 -4.78
C ASP A 49 -13.04 -16.74 -5.10
N ASP A 50 -12.21 -16.95 -6.11
CA ASP A 50 -11.25 -16.00 -6.64
C ASP A 50 -11.12 -16.27 -8.14
N SER A 51 -11.16 -15.21 -8.95
CA SER A 51 -11.09 -15.29 -10.41
C SER A 51 -9.87 -16.04 -10.97
N ARG A 52 -8.80 -16.16 -10.18
CA ARG A 52 -7.59 -16.91 -10.51
C ARG A 52 -7.77 -18.43 -10.38
N ILE A 53 -8.73 -18.88 -9.56
CA ILE A 53 -8.96 -20.31 -9.32
C ILE A 53 -9.57 -20.95 -10.57
N LYS A 54 -8.88 -21.96 -11.11
CA LYS A 54 -9.44 -22.81 -12.18
C LYS A 54 -10.30 -23.91 -11.60
N PHE A 55 -9.80 -24.58 -10.58
CA PHE A 55 -10.58 -25.56 -9.84
C PHE A 55 -10.07 -25.71 -8.39
N PHE A 56 -10.98 -26.17 -7.55
CA PHE A 56 -10.73 -26.58 -6.18
C PHE A 56 -10.91 -28.09 -6.06
N TYR A 57 -9.85 -28.79 -5.67
CA TYR A 57 -9.88 -30.21 -5.32
C TYR A 57 -9.90 -30.37 -3.80
N ILE A 58 -10.77 -31.26 -3.31
CA ILE A 58 -10.84 -31.61 -1.89
C ILE A 58 -11.06 -33.11 -1.74
N GLU A 59 -10.26 -33.71 -0.87
CA GLU A 59 -10.47 -35.04 -0.32
C GLU A 59 -10.76 -34.91 1.17
N TYR A 60 -11.77 -35.61 1.67
CA TYR A 60 -12.06 -35.64 3.09
C TYR A 60 -12.43 -37.03 3.59
N LEU A 61 -12.13 -37.28 4.87
CA LEU A 61 -12.54 -38.43 5.65
C LEU A 61 -13.27 -37.95 6.91
N LEU A 62 -14.44 -38.51 7.16
CA LEU A 62 -15.30 -38.17 8.29
C LEU A 62 -15.17 -39.21 9.38
N TYR A 63 -14.96 -38.74 10.61
CA TYR A 63 -14.89 -39.55 11.81
C TYR A 63 -15.92 -39.06 12.83
N LYS A 64 -16.78 -39.96 13.30
CA LYS A 64 -17.74 -39.69 14.38
C LYS A 64 -17.34 -40.46 15.62
N SER A 65 -17.23 -39.78 16.76
CA SER A 65 -16.71 -40.40 17.99
C SER A 65 -15.43 -41.23 17.75
N ASN A 66 -14.54 -40.70 16.91
CA ASN A 66 -13.29 -41.34 16.48
C ASN A 66 -13.42 -42.64 15.63
N GLN A 67 -14.61 -42.97 15.12
CA GLN A 67 -14.82 -44.05 14.16
C GLN A 67 -15.01 -43.49 12.75
N TYR A 68 -14.35 -44.08 11.75
CA TYR A 68 -14.51 -43.71 10.34
C TYR A 68 -15.94 -43.97 9.87
N VAL A 69 -16.53 -43.00 9.16
CA VAL A 69 -17.92 -43.08 8.68
C VAL A 69 -18.03 -42.93 7.17
N ASN A 70 -17.35 -41.97 6.57
CA ASN A 70 -17.48 -41.69 5.14
C ASN A 70 -16.23 -40.98 4.61
N SER A 71 -16.03 -41.00 3.29
CA SER A 71 -15.05 -40.17 2.59
C SER A 71 -15.58 -39.75 1.23
N SER A 72 -15.03 -38.66 0.69
CA SER A 72 -15.27 -38.29 -0.69
C SER A 72 -14.08 -37.53 -1.25
N ARG A 73 -14.03 -37.50 -2.59
CA ARG A 73 -13.09 -36.72 -3.40
C ARG A 73 -13.90 -35.96 -4.43
N GLN A 74 -13.65 -34.66 -4.55
CA GLN A 74 -14.47 -33.79 -5.39
C GLN A 74 -13.61 -32.74 -6.07
N PHE A 75 -14.00 -32.42 -7.31
CA PHE A 75 -13.46 -31.32 -8.10
C PHE A 75 -14.55 -30.26 -8.27
N VAL A 76 -14.25 -29.02 -7.92
CA VAL A 76 -15.19 -27.90 -7.98
C VAL A 76 -14.65 -26.82 -8.92
N THR A 77 -15.23 -26.76 -10.12
CA THR A 77 -14.89 -25.81 -11.18
C THR A 77 -15.80 -24.59 -11.22
N GLU A 78 -16.97 -24.66 -10.59
CA GLU A 78 -17.94 -23.58 -10.54
C GLU A 78 -18.06 -23.01 -9.13
N ALA A 79 -18.14 -21.68 -9.04
CA ALA A 79 -18.43 -21.00 -7.81
C ALA A 79 -19.93 -20.76 -7.67
N LYS A 80 -20.43 -20.90 -6.45
CA LYS A 80 -21.80 -20.60 -6.07
C LYS A 80 -21.81 -19.71 -4.84
N ASP A 81 -22.54 -18.61 -4.92
CA ASP A 81 -22.67 -17.63 -3.83
C ASP A 81 -21.30 -17.12 -3.31
N GLY A 82 -20.34 -16.91 -4.22
CA GLY A 82 -18.98 -16.42 -3.90
C GLY A 82 -18.06 -17.48 -3.28
N HIS A 83 -18.44 -18.75 -3.33
CA HIS A 83 -17.66 -19.86 -2.78
C HIS A 83 -17.56 -21.04 -3.76
N ARG A 84 -16.44 -21.74 -3.70
CA ARG A 84 -16.32 -23.09 -4.27
C ARG A 84 -16.51 -24.08 -3.13
N ALA A 85 -17.57 -24.87 -3.21
CA ALA A 85 -18.03 -25.67 -2.09
C ALA A 85 -18.43 -27.09 -2.49
N VAL A 86 -18.19 -28.01 -1.57
CA VAL A 86 -18.70 -29.38 -1.60
C VAL A 86 -19.69 -29.54 -0.46
N GLU A 87 -20.87 -30.08 -0.76
CA GLU A 87 -21.88 -30.40 0.23
C GLU A 87 -22.21 -31.89 0.22
N ASP A 88 -22.21 -32.52 1.39
CA ASP A 88 -22.87 -33.81 1.60
C ASP A 88 -24.11 -33.56 2.45
N ARG A 89 -25.28 -33.90 1.91
CA ARG A 89 -26.57 -33.63 2.56
C ARG A 89 -27.05 -34.75 3.47
N ASN A 90 -26.38 -35.89 3.46
CA ASN A 90 -26.85 -37.12 4.10
C ASN A 90 -26.09 -37.44 5.39
N VAL A 91 -24.99 -36.76 5.68
CA VAL A 91 -24.20 -36.98 6.90
C VAL A 91 -24.70 -36.11 8.06
N THR A 92 -24.95 -36.71 9.22
CA THR A 92 -25.18 -35.96 10.48
C THR A 92 -23.89 -35.88 11.30
N LEU A 93 -23.29 -34.70 11.44
CA LEU A 93 -22.12 -34.46 12.30
C LEU A 93 -22.54 -33.82 13.63
N SER A 94 -21.83 -34.16 14.70
CA SER A 94 -21.99 -33.60 16.05
C SER A 94 -20.76 -32.80 16.46
N VAL A 95 -20.92 -31.91 17.45
CA VAL A 95 -19.78 -31.23 18.08
C VAL A 95 -18.81 -32.28 18.64
N GLY A 96 -17.53 -32.14 18.30
CA GLY A 96 -16.47 -33.09 18.65
C GLY A 96 -16.11 -34.10 17.56
N ASP A 97 -16.94 -34.26 16.52
CA ASP A 97 -16.59 -35.08 15.36
C ASP A 97 -15.43 -34.47 14.57
N VAL A 98 -14.70 -35.30 13.82
CA VAL A 98 -13.46 -34.89 13.13
C VAL A 98 -13.62 -35.06 11.62
N VAL A 99 -13.24 -34.02 10.87
CA VAL A 99 -13.07 -34.05 9.43
C VAL A 99 -11.57 -33.97 9.14
N ARG A 100 -11.00 -35.05 8.61
CA ARG A 100 -9.65 -35.04 8.06
C ARG A 100 -9.74 -34.69 6.59
N TRP A 101 -8.89 -33.80 6.10
CA TRP A 101 -8.99 -33.36 4.72
C TRP A 101 -7.64 -32.96 4.12
N THR A 102 -7.57 -33.03 2.80
CA THR A 102 -6.49 -32.56 1.95
C THR A 102 -7.14 -31.74 0.84
N SER A 103 -6.61 -30.57 0.52
CA SER A 103 -7.08 -29.80 -0.63
C SER A 103 -5.97 -29.34 -1.55
N PHE A 104 -6.35 -28.98 -2.76
CA PHE A 104 -5.51 -28.33 -3.75
C PHE A 104 -6.31 -27.29 -4.52
N VAL A 105 -5.74 -26.10 -4.72
CA VAL A 105 -6.32 -25.03 -5.54
C VAL A 105 -5.42 -24.79 -6.73
N ALA A 106 -5.94 -25.02 -7.93
CA ALA A 106 -5.23 -24.78 -9.18
C ALA A 106 -5.43 -23.35 -9.67
N LEU A 107 -4.34 -22.71 -10.07
CA LEU A 107 -4.35 -21.36 -10.65
C LEU A 107 -4.23 -21.38 -12.17
N GLU A 108 -3.81 -22.52 -12.72
CA GLU A 108 -3.73 -22.77 -14.15
C GLU A 108 -4.37 -24.13 -14.49
N TRP A 109 -4.66 -24.35 -15.77
CA TRP A 109 -5.08 -25.65 -16.27
C TRP A 109 -3.83 -26.44 -16.66
N GLY A 110 -3.60 -27.58 -16.03
CA GLY A 110 -2.52 -28.51 -16.41
C GLY A 110 -3.03 -29.79 -17.07
N ASP A 111 -2.08 -30.65 -17.48
CA ASP A 111 -2.35 -31.94 -18.11
C ASP A 111 -2.76 -33.00 -17.05
N ILE A 112 -3.98 -32.85 -16.52
CA ILE A 112 -4.54 -33.75 -15.50
C ILE A 112 -4.88 -35.09 -16.15
N THR A 113 -4.27 -36.16 -15.64
CA THR A 113 -4.51 -37.53 -16.09
C THR A 113 -5.57 -38.22 -15.22
N PRO A 114 -6.22 -39.30 -15.69
CA PRO A 114 -7.11 -40.10 -14.85
C PRO A 114 -6.42 -40.72 -13.61
N ALA A 115 -5.08 -40.79 -13.58
CA ALA A 115 -4.34 -41.27 -12.42
C ALA A 115 -4.28 -40.24 -11.27
N ASP A 116 -4.49 -38.95 -11.57
CA ASP A 116 -4.49 -37.86 -10.60
C ASP A 116 -5.76 -37.82 -9.72
N GLN A 117 -6.74 -38.68 -10.02
CA GLN A 117 -7.95 -38.86 -9.20
C GLN A 117 -7.67 -39.49 -7.81
N TYR A 118 -6.42 -39.85 -7.50
CA TYR A 118 -6.03 -40.58 -6.30
C TYR A 118 -5.08 -39.86 -5.33
N GLY A 119 -4.79 -38.56 -5.49
CA GLY A 119 -4.02 -37.82 -4.47
C GLY A 119 -3.29 -36.59 -4.99
N LEU A 120 -2.48 -36.00 -4.08
CA LEU A 120 -1.67 -34.76 -4.20
C LEU A 120 -0.67 -34.70 -5.38
N ASN A 121 -0.77 -35.57 -6.38
CA ASN A 121 0.08 -35.51 -7.57
C ASN A 121 -0.24 -34.31 -8.47
N LEU A 122 -1.33 -33.60 -8.21
CA LEU A 122 -1.72 -32.37 -8.91
C LEU A 122 -0.62 -31.30 -8.88
N GLU A 123 0.19 -31.23 -7.82
CA GLU A 123 1.33 -30.29 -7.74
C GLU A 123 2.42 -30.56 -8.78
N TYR A 124 2.52 -31.79 -9.30
CA TYR A 124 3.51 -32.16 -10.32
C TYR A 124 3.03 -31.90 -11.75
N HIS A 125 1.73 -31.71 -11.95
CA HIS A 125 1.10 -31.61 -13.27
C HIS A 125 0.43 -30.25 -13.53
N THR A 126 0.22 -29.43 -12.50
CA THR A 126 -0.37 -28.09 -12.64
C THR A 126 0.12 -27.12 -11.57
N SER A 127 0.15 -25.83 -11.91
CA SER A 127 0.46 -24.77 -10.96
C SER A 127 -0.71 -24.55 -9.99
N GLY A 128 -0.42 -24.56 -8.69
CA GLY A 128 -1.42 -24.41 -7.65
C GLY A 128 -0.83 -24.54 -6.24
N VAL A 129 -1.70 -24.60 -5.25
CA VAL A 129 -1.33 -24.65 -3.83
C VAL A 129 -2.08 -25.78 -3.14
N ALA A 130 -1.35 -26.71 -2.52
CA ALA A 130 -1.96 -27.73 -1.67
C ALA A 130 -1.96 -27.36 -0.19
N LYS A 131 -2.93 -27.93 0.51
CA LYS A 131 -2.98 -28.03 1.97
C LYS A 131 -3.13 -29.51 2.36
N PRO A 132 -2.01 -30.22 2.60
CA PRO A 132 -2.04 -31.65 2.85
C PRO A 132 -2.33 -31.97 4.32
N TYR A 133 -3.16 -32.98 4.56
CA TYR A 133 -3.34 -33.68 5.84
C TYR A 133 -3.78 -32.80 7.03
N HIS A 134 -4.83 -32.01 6.85
CA HIS A 134 -5.43 -31.23 7.93
C HIS A 134 -6.49 -32.01 8.71
N ASN A 135 -6.60 -31.72 10.01
CA ASN A 135 -7.65 -32.23 10.89
C ASN A 135 -8.47 -31.07 11.45
N SER A 136 -9.77 -31.11 11.25
CA SER A 136 -10.71 -30.10 11.74
C SER A 136 -11.74 -30.75 12.66
N ILE A 137 -11.88 -30.21 13.87
CA ILE A 137 -12.89 -30.66 14.85
C ILE A 137 -14.14 -29.80 14.66
N ILE A 138 -15.31 -30.43 14.56
CA ILE A 138 -16.60 -29.73 14.50
C ILE A 138 -16.84 -29.05 15.84
N ARG A 139 -16.88 -27.71 15.85
CA ARG A 139 -17.09 -26.90 17.06
C ARG A 139 -18.55 -26.52 17.29
N GLU A 140 -19.34 -26.49 16.22
CA GLU A 140 -20.74 -26.10 16.25
C GLU A 140 -21.52 -26.81 15.13
N VAL A 141 -22.84 -26.94 15.30
CA VAL A 141 -23.77 -27.48 14.30
C VAL A 141 -24.87 -26.45 14.07
N VAL A 142 -25.10 -26.07 12.81
CA VAL A 142 -25.96 -24.94 12.43
C VAL A 142 -27.25 -25.42 11.76
N THR A 143 -28.41 -24.84 12.09
CA THR A 143 -29.68 -25.25 11.46
C THR A 143 -29.72 -24.85 9.98
N ARG A 144 -30.08 -25.77 9.08
CA ARG A 144 -30.14 -25.49 7.63
C ARG A 144 -31.13 -24.37 7.26
N LYS A 145 -32.16 -24.11 8.09
CA LYS A 145 -33.06 -22.92 7.95
C LYS A 145 -32.44 -21.60 8.41
N ASN A 146 -31.34 -21.65 9.17
CA ASN A 146 -30.46 -20.51 9.41
C ASN A 146 -29.47 -20.31 8.23
N LEU A 147 -29.64 -21.01 7.10
CA LEU A 147 -29.19 -20.53 5.78
C LEU A 147 -30.17 -19.48 5.21
N VAL A 148 -30.81 -18.69 6.06
CA VAL A 148 -30.90 -17.27 5.73
C VAL A 148 -29.44 -16.85 5.65
N SER A 149 -28.92 -16.75 4.42
CA SER A 149 -27.62 -16.17 4.08
C SER A 149 -27.22 -15.22 5.19
N PRO A 150 -26.21 -15.55 6.02
CA PRO A 150 -26.03 -15.01 7.37
C PRO A 150 -26.28 -13.52 7.31
N ARG A 151 -27.48 -13.03 7.70
CA ARG A 151 -28.05 -11.71 7.32
C ARG A 151 -27.09 -10.91 6.43
N THR A 152 -27.00 -11.17 5.12
CA THR A 152 -26.02 -10.49 4.22
C THR A 152 -24.78 -10.04 4.98
N SER A 153 -23.95 -10.95 5.49
CA SER A 153 -22.82 -10.71 6.41
C SER A 153 -22.27 -9.33 6.12
N ASN A 154 -22.68 -8.28 6.88
CA ASN A 154 -22.80 -6.90 6.38
C ASN A 154 -21.98 -6.74 5.09
N ILE A 155 -22.57 -6.81 3.89
CA ILE A 155 -21.78 -6.52 2.69
C ILE A 155 -21.39 -5.07 2.90
N ILE A 156 -20.20 -4.86 3.44
CA ILE A 156 -19.76 -3.55 3.86
C ILE A 156 -19.40 -2.87 2.57
N ARG A 157 -20.36 -2.10 2.10
CA ARG A 157 -20.30 -1.38 0.85
C ARG A 157 -19.52 -0.10 1.08
N THR A 158 -18.88 0.36 0.02
CA THR A 158 -18.39 1.73 -0.02
C THR A 158 -19.47 2.70 0.43
N GLN A 159 -19.11 3.62 1.33
CA GLN A 159 -19.98 4.70 1.74
C GLN A 159 -19.47 6.05 1.25
N VAL A 160 -20.39 6.86 0.74
CA VAL A 160 -20.17 8.26 0.36
C VAL A 160 -21.26 9.08 1.02
N ASN A 161 -20.88 10.08 1.83
CA ASN A 161 -21.83 10.93 2.56
C ASN A 161 -22.89 10.13 3.35
N ASN A 162 -22.47 9.07 4.07
CA ASN A 162 -23.36 8.17 4.83
C ASN A 162 -24.39 7.39 3.99
N LYS A 163 -24.19 7.31 2.68
CA LYS A 163 -24.99 6.48 1.78
C LYS A 163 -24.13 5.36 1.22
N GLU A 164 -24.66 4.15 1.23
CA GLU A 164 -24.04 3.01 0.57
C GLU A 164 -24.10 3.17 -0.95
N VAL A 165 -23.03 2.77 -1.62
CA VAL A 165 -22.95 2.71 -3.07
C VAL A 165 -22.92 1.24 -3.50
N ALA A 166 -23.57 0.91 -4.61
CA ALA A 166 -23.45 -0.41 -5.21
C ALA A 166 -21.98 -0.70 -5.56
N PRO A 167 -21.49 -1.95 -5.47
CA PRO A 167 -20.11 -2.28 -5.81
C PRO A 167 -19.81 -2.03 -7.30
N ASN A 168 -18.53 -1.89 -7.63
CA ASN A 168 -18.01 -1.69 -8.99
C ASN A 168 -18.54 -0.42 -9.70
N GLN A 169 -18.90 0.60 -8.94
CA GLN A 169 -19.28 1.91 -9.47
C GLN A 169 -18.11 2.89 -9.34
N VAL A 170 -17.82 3.63 -10.40
CA VAL A 170 -16.88 4.75 -10.32
C VAL A 170 -17.55 5.89 -9.55
N ILE A 171 -17.06 6.18 -8.36
CA ILE A 171 -17.63 7.18 -7.44
C ILE A 171 -16.87 8.51 -7.45
N PHE A 172 -15.64 8.50 -7.93
CA PHE A 172 -14.84 9.69 -8.15
C PHE A 172 -13.87 9.43 -9.30
N LYS A 173 -13.73 10.39 -10.21
CA LYS A 173 -12.80 10.33 -11.34
C LYS A 173 -12.37 11.73 -11.73
N ASP A 174 -11.07 11.90 -11.95
CA ASP A 174 -10.53 13.08 -12.61
C ASP A 174 -9.40 12.65 -13.54
N GLU A 175 -9.53 12.97 -14.83
CA GLU A 175 -8.52 12.75 -15.86
C GLU A 175 -7.70 14.02 -16.10
N PHE A 176 -7.91 15.07 -15.29
CA PHE A 176 -7.22 16.36 -15.42
C PHE A 176 -7.30 16.94 -16.84
N GLU A 177 -8.40 16.65 -17.53
CA GLU A 177 -8.72 17.21 -18.83
C GLU A 177 -9.03 18.70 -18.71
N GLY A 178 -8.37 19.53 -19.51
CA GLY A 178 -8.61 20.96 -19.59
C GLY A 178 -7.36 21.82 -19.42
N ARG A 179 -7.57 23.07 -18.94
CA ARG A 179 -6.52 24.09 -18.81
C ARG A 179 -6.26 24.52 -17.36
N ALA A 180 -7.01 23.96 -16.40
CA ALA A 180 -6.94 24.34 -15.00
C ALA A 180 -7.48 23.23 -14.10
N LEU A 181 -7.05 23.23 -12.83
CA LEU A 181 -7.55 22.30 -11.82
C LEU A 181 -9.06 22.50 -11.58
N ARG A 182 -9.81 21.40 -11.55
CA ARG A 182 -11.23 21.34 -11.16
C ARG A 182 -11.40 21.65 -9.66
N ARG A 183 -11.55 22.92 -9.32
CA ARG A 183 -11.71 23.43 -7.93
C ARG A 183 -13.02 22.97 -7.26
N ASP A 184 -13.98 22.49 -8.04
CA ASP A 184 -15.20 21.83 -7.59
C ASP A 184 -14.93 20.42 -7.06
N LEU A 185 -13.87 19.76 -7.53
CA LEU A 185 -13.42 18.46 -7.03
C LEU A 185 -12.31 18.57 -5.99
N TRP A 186 -11.45 19.57 -6.09
CA TRP A 186 -10.21 19.67 -5.32
C TRP A 186 -10.10 20.97 -4.53
N HIS A 187 -9.56 20.85 -3.32
CA HIS A 187 -8.99 21.95 -2.57
C HIS A 187 -7.48 21.97 -2.75
N VAL A 188 -6.91 23.14 -3.01
CA VAL A 188 -5.46 23.35 -3.00
C VAL A 188 -5.03 23.80 -1.61
N ALA A 189 -3.96 23.21 -1.11
CA ALA A 189 -3.36 23.55 0.18
C ALA A 189 -2.64 24.90 0.13
N HIS A 190 -2.76 25.62 1.23
CA HIS A 190 -2.20 26.95 1.44
C HIS A 190 -1.90 27.12 2.94
N PHE A 191 -0.75 26.60 3.39
CA PHE A 191 -0.27 26.58 4.78
C PHE A 191 1.17 26.05 4.90
N VAL A 192 1.78 26.22 6.07
CA VAL A 192 3.06 25.61 6.48
C VAL A 192 2.78 24.37 7.35
N PRO A 193 3.28 23.18 6.99
CA PRO A 193 2.94 21.91 7.64
C PRO A 193 3.70 21.66 8.96
N VAL A 194 3.54 22.55 9.95
CA VAL A 194 4.27 22.48 11.23
C VAL A 194 3.87 21.28 12.11
N ASP A 195 2.61 20.86 12.01
CA ASP A 195 2.06 19.70 12.75
C ASP A 195 2.19 18.39 11.96
N HIS A 196 2.80 18.42 10.78
CA HIS A 196 2.95 17.25 9.93
C HIS A 196 4.04 16.34 10.52
N PRO A 197 3.77 15.04 10.74
CA PRO A 197 4.70 14.18 11.46
C PRO A 197 6.04 13.94 10.74
N GLU A 198 6.06 14.17 9.43
CA GLU A 198 7.26 14.06 8.60
C GLU A 198 8.07 15.36 8.53
N HIS A 199 7.51 16.47 9.04
CA HIS A 199 8.09 17.81 9.11
C HIS A 199 8.81 18.26 7.82
N PRO A 200 8.15 18.21 6.64
CA PRO A 200 8.79 18.58 5.38
C PRO A 200 9.19 20.05 5.35
N PHE A 201 10.27 20.38 4.65
CA PHE A 201 10.83 21.73 4.53
C PHE A 201 10.13 22.56 3.44
N VAL A 202 8.81 22.45 3.39
CA VAL A 202 7.98 23.09 2.35
C VAL A 202 6.96 24.03 2.99
N SER A 203 6.51 25.01 2.21
CA SER A 203 5.20 25.63 2.39
C SER A 203 4.31 25.21 1.22
N TYR A 204 3.08 24.80 1.50
CA TYR A 204 2.10 24.56 0.46
C TYR A 204 1.44 25.89 0.12
N GLN A 205 1.46 26.30 -1.16
CA GLN A 205 0.95 27.61 -1.57
C GLN A 205 0.09 27.54 -2.83
N ASP A 206 -1.17 27.94 -2.69
CA ASP A 206 -2.07 28.26 -3.78
C ASP A 206 -1.82 29.68 -4.37
N ASP A 207 -0.70 29.87 -5.07
CA ASP A 207 -0.38 31.11 -5.81
C ASP A 207 -0.87 31.01 -7.27
N LEU A 208 -1.48 32.08 -7.78
CA LEU A 208 -1.98 32.17 -9.15
C LEU A 208 -0.91 32.66 -10.14
N TYR A 209 0.11 33.38 -9.66
CA TYR A 209 1.19 33.93 -10.50
C TYR A 209 2.36 32.95 -10.63
N ASN A 210 2.68 32.23 -9.54
CA ASN A 210 3.71 31.18 -9.52
C ASN A 210 3.11 29.85 -9.04
N PRO A 211 2.20 29.25 -9.82
CA PRO A 211 1.47 28.06 -9.39
C PRO A 211 2.39 26.85 -9.25
N THR A 212 2.28 26.15 -8.12
CA THR A 212 2.89 24.83 -7.90
C THR A 212 1.95 23.69 -8.30
N VAL A 213 0.67 23.98 -8.52
CA VAL A 213 -0.37 23.02 -8.94
C VAL A 213 -0.93 23.46 -10.28
N LEU A 214 -0.65 22.69 -11.32
CA LEU A 214 -0.93 23.01 -12.71
C LEU A 214 -1.70 21.86 -13.37
N VAL A 215 -2.55 22.18 -14.35
CA VAL A 215 -3.14 21.19 -15.25
C VAL A 215 -2.72 21.54 -16.65
N GLU A 216 -1.87 20.70 -17.23
CA GLU A 216 -1.22 20.93 -18.52
C GLU A 216 -1.13 19.60 -19.26
N ARG A 217 -1.36 19.61 -20.58
CA ARG A 217 -1.20 18.42 -21.44
C ARG A 217 -1.99 17.18 -20.97
N GLY A 218 -3.18 17.40 -20.39
CA GLY A 218 -4.04 16.32 -19.92
C GLY A 218 -3.57 15.66 -18.62
N ALA A 219 -2.72 16.31 -17.83
CA ALA A 219 -2.25 15.80 -16.55
C ALA A 219 -2.21 16.88 -15.48
N LEU A 220 -2.33 16.47 -14.22
CA LEU A 220 -1.97 17.27 -13.07
C LEU A 220 -0.44 17.27 -12.91
N HIS A 221 0.13 18.46 -12.79
CA HIS A 221 1.53 18.69 -12.49
C HIS A 221 1.65 19.37 -11.12
N ILE A 222 2.37 18.75 -10.19
CA ILE A 222 2.79 19.39 -8.94
C ILE A 222 4.28 19.69 -9.04
N ARG A 223 4.64 20.97 -9.18
CA ARG A 223 6.02 21.45 -9.36
C ARG A 223 6.49 22.22 -8.12
N PRO A 224 7.63 21.84 -7.51
CA PRO A 224 8.20 22.59 -6.42
C PRO A 224 9.01 23.78 -6.95
N LEU A 225 9.02 24.88 -6.21
CA LEU A 225 9.77 26.10 -6.49
C LEU A 225 10.66 26.45 -5.29
N LEU A 226 11.74 27.19 -5.52
CA LEU A 226 12.51 27.77 -4.41
C LEU A 226 11.80 29.02 -3.89
N GLN A 227 11.57 29.10 -2.58
CA GLN A 227 10.93 30.24 -1.95
C GLN A 227 11.68 31.54 -2.24
N GLN A 228 13.03 31.51 -2.25
CA GLN A 228 13.85 32.69 -2.56
C GLN A 228 13.65 33.24 -3.98
N ASN A 229 13.11 32.44 -4.91
CA ASN A 229 12.91 32.85 -6.30
C ASN A 229 11.53 33.48 -6.52
N LEU A 230 10.65 33.48 -5.51
CA LEU A 230 9.35 34.11 -5.59
C LEU A 230 9.45 35.63 -5.39
N PRO A 231 8.48 36.41 -5.91
CA PRO A 231 8.45 37.85 -5.68
C PRO A 231 8.53 38.20 -4.19
N PHE A 232 9.32 39.23 -3.86
CA PHE A 232 9.57 39.71 -2.49
C PHE A 232 10.40 38.79 -1.59
N PHE A 233 10.89 37.67 -2.12
CA PHE A 233 11.81 36.79 -1.43
C PHE A 233 13.20 36.81 -2.09
N ASN A 234 14.20 36.49 -1.27
CA ASN A 234 15.60 36.27 -1.61
C ASN A 234 16.24 35.42 -0.50
N ASN A 235 17.53 35.14 -0.61
CA ASN A 235 18.24 34.33 0.37
C ASN A 235 18.14 34.92 1.80
N GLU A 236 18.31 36.24 1.95
CA GLU A 236 18.27 36.92 3.25
C GLU A 236 16.87 36.83 3.90
N SER A 237 15.82 36.99 3.09
CA SER A 237 14.43 36.95 3.53
C SER A 237 14.02 35.59 4.12
N LEU A 238 14.72 34.49 3.76
CA LEU A 238 14.46 33.20 4.39
C LEU A 238 14.86 33.20 5.87
N TYR A 239 15.88 33.98 6.24
CA TYR A 239 16.38 34.01 7.61
C TYR A 239 15.69 35.04 8.51
N SER A 240 15.24 36.17 7.94
CA SER A 240 14.70 37.30 8.71
C SER A 240 13.40 37.89 8.17
N GLY A 241 12.87 37.35 7.08
CA GLY A 241 11.64 37.80 6.45
C GLY A 241 10.39 37.17 7.05
N THR A 242 9.25 37.46 6.43
CA THR A 242 7.94 36.94 6.85
C THR A 242 7.25 36.26 5.67
N LEU A 243 6.69 35.08 5.92
CA LEU A 243 5.77 34.41 5.01
C LEU A 243 4.35 34.54 5.55
N ASP A 244 3.47 35.24 4.81
CA ASP A 244 2.07 35.44 5.18
C ASP A 244 1.12 34.77 4.17
N LEU A 245 0.48 33.69 4.62
CA LEU A 245 -0.47 32.85 3.89
C LEU A 245 -1.88 32.98 4.51
N ARG A 246 -2.14 33.98 5.35
CA ARG A 246 -3.40 34.08 6.12
C ARG A 246 -4.62 34.38 5.24
N ASN A 247 -4.43 34.96 4.07
CA ASN A 247 -5.52 35.33 3.15
C ASN A 247 -6.39 34.15 2.68
N ARG A 248 -5.82 32.94 2.57
CA ARG A 248 -6.52 31.71 2.18
C ARG A 248 -6.05 30.50 2.97
N CYS A 249 -5.75 30.69 4.25
CA CYS A 249 -5.20 29.66 5.10
C CYS A 249 -6.08 28.39 5.13
N THR A 250 -5.47 27.23 4.90
CA THR A 250 -6.16 25.92 4.90
C THR A 250 -5.61 24.94 5.93
N GLY A 251 -4.60 25.35 6.70
CA GLY A 251 -3.96 24.56 7.75
C GLY A 251 -3.91 25.30 9.09
N SER A 252 -3.15 24.75 10.04
CA SER A 252 -2.97 25.34 11.38
C SER A 252 -2.02 26.53 11.40
N MET A 253 -1.01 26.54 10.51
CA MET A 253 0.00 27.59 10.44
C MET A 253 0.07 28.21 9.06
N CYS A 254 -0.16 29.51 8.98
CA CYS A 254 -0.14 30.29 7.73
C CYS A 254 0.61 31.61 7.88
N TRP A 255 1.43 31.72 8.92
CA TRP A 255 2.25 32.89 9.16
C TRP A 255 3.54 32.42 9.82
N VAL A 256 4.69 32.76 9.25
CA VAL A 256 6.01 32.42 9.79
C VAL A 256 6.91 33.63 9.68
N GLU A 257 7.65 33.93 10.75
CA GLU A 257 8.69 34.94 10.77
C GLU A 257 10.04 34.23 10.98
N GLY A 258 11.00 34.50 10.08
CA GLY A 258 12.35 33.99 10.19
C GLY A 258 13.07 34.63 11.38
N ALA A 259 13.62 33.82 12.27
CA ALA A 259 14.41 34.28 13.40
C ALA A 259 15.37 33.18 13.90
N GLY A 260 16.66 33.50 13.94
CA GLY A 260 17.69 32.58 14.44
C GLY A 260 17.77 31.29 13.63
N SER A 261 17.41 30.16 14.23
CA SER A 261 17.40 28.85 13.55
C SER A 261 16.06 28.50 12.89
N LEU A 262 15.00 29.29 13.12
CA LEU A 262 13.75 29.16 12.39
C LEU A 262 13.86 30.00 11.12
N ILE A 263 13.92 29.35 9.97
CA ILE A 263 13.88 30.01 8.66
C ILE A 263 12.51 29.78 8.02
N LEU A 264 12.14 30.65 7.08
CA LEU A 264 11.00 30.40 6.20
C LEU A 264 11.22 29.08 5.45
N PRO A 265 10.16 28.30 5.15
CA PRO A 265 10.30 27.08 4.38
C PRO A 265 11.04 27.33 3.06
N PRO A 266 12.18 26.66 2.82
CA PRO A 266 13.02 26.97 1.66
C PRO A 266 12.36 26.63 0.31
N VAL A 267 11.39 25.72 0.32
CA VAL A 267 10.70 25.23 -0.86
C VAL A 267 9.21 25.58 -0.79
N VAL A 268 8.66 26.00 -1.91
CA VAL A 268 7.22 26.15 -2.13
C VAL A 268 6.75 24.96 -2.95
N SER A 269 5.70 24.28 -2.48
CA SER A 269 5.19 23.07 -3.12
C SER A 269 3.67 23.11 -3.28
N GLY A 270 3.14 22.13 -3.99
CA GLY A 270 1.71 21.94 -4.20
C GLY A 270 1.20 20.71 -3.45
N ARG A 271 -0.02 20.81 -2.95
CA ARG A 271 -0.78 19.69 -2.38
C ARG A 271 -2.26 19.95 -2.61
N ILE A 272 -2.97 18.94 -3.09
CA ILE A 272 -4.41 18.99 -3.31
C ILE A 272 -5.11 17.90 -2.50
N ARG A 273 -6.31 18.19 -2.04
CA ARG A 273 -7.17 17.26 -1.31
C ARG A 273 -8.55 17.24 -1.95
N SER A 274 -9.10 16.06 -2.17
CA SER A 274 -10.44 15.90 -2.71
C SER A 274 -11.47 16.56 -1.78
N ARG A 275 -12.51 17.15 -2.36
CA ARG A 275 -13.73 17.55 -1.65
C ARG A 275 -14.62 16.36 -1.32
N PHE A 276 -14.44 15.29 -2.08
CA PHE A 276 -15.05 13.98 -1.91
C PHE A 276 -14.35 13.19 -0.80
N ALA A 277 -15.12 12.63 0.12
CA ALA A 277 -14.64 11.66 1.09
C ALA A 277 -15.48 10.39 1.02
N PHE A 278 -14.83 9.25 1.23
CA PHE A 278 -15.45 7.93 1.12
C PHE A 278 -14.89 6.99 2.19
N GLN A 279 -15.64 5.94 2.46
CA GLN A 279 -15.20 4.85 3.31
C GLN A 279 -15.23 3.56 2.50
N TYR A 280 -14.09 2.88 2.43
CA TYR A 280 -13.81 1.68 1.64
C TYR A 280 -13.94 1.88 0.12
N GLY A 281 -13.08 1.23 -0.65
CA GLY A 281 -13.04 1.35 -2.10
C GLY A 281 -11.68 0.99 -2.67
N THR A 282 -11.62 0.94 -3.99
CA THR A 282 -10.36 0.85 -4.74
C THR A 282 -10.01 2.22 -5.28
N VAL A 283 -8.82 2.71 -4.95
CA VAL A 283 -8.24 3.94 -5.50
C VAL A 283 -7.15 3.55 -6.46
N GLU A 284 -7.13 4.18 -7.63
CA GLU A 284 -6.09 4.04 -8.65
C GLU A 284 -5.59 5.43 -9.02
N ILE A 285 -4.27 5.60 -9.02
CA ILE A 285 -3.58 6.83 -9.36
C ILE A 285 -2.54 6.48 -10.42
N ARG A 286 -2.76 6.91 -11.67
CA ARG A 286 -1.73 6.78 -12.70
C ARG A 286 -0.80 7.98 -12.62
N ALA A 287 0.43 7.76 -12.19
CA ALA A 287 1.39 8.84 -11.94
C ALA A 287 2.82 8.47 -12.34
N LYS A 288 3.60 9.51 -12.61
CA LYS A 288 5.05 9.46 -12.74
C LYS A 288 5.65 10.23 -11.56
N LEU A 289 6.44 9.53 -10.74
CA LEU A 289 6.98 10.06 -9.48
C LEU A 289 8.14 11.05 -9.71
N PRO A 290 8.43 11.94 -8.74
CA PRO A 290 9.48 12.96 -8.89
C PRO A 290 10.90 12.34 -8.86
N ARG A 291 11.84 13.02 -9.53
CA ARG A 291 13.29 12.74 -9.52
C ARG A 291 14.07 13.96 -9.04
N GLY A 292 14.94 13.73 -8.07
CA GLY A 292 15.79 14.75 -7.46
C GLY A 292 16.12 14.40 -6.02
N ASP A 293 17.24 14.90 -5.52
CA ASP A 293 17.62 14.60 -4.15
C ASP A 293 16.64 15.21 -3.15
N TRP A 294 16.29 14.42 -2.13
CA TRP A 294 15.51 14.84 -0.97
C TRP A 294 14.04 15.18 -1.25
N ILE A 295 13.51 14.80 -2.42
CA ILE A 295 12.09 14.97 -2.79
C ILE A 295 11.31 13.65 -2.68
N TYR A 296 10.03 13.72 -2.37
CA TYR A 296 9.14 12.56 -2.35
C TYR A 296 7.67 12.95 -2.56
N PRO A 297 6.86 12.08 -3.20
CA PRO A 297 5.45 12.32 -3.42
C PRO A 297 4.62 12.00 -2.16
N GLU A 298 3.45 12.61 -2.08
CA GLU A 298 2.42 12.32 -1.09
C GLU A 298 1.17 11.83 -1.80
N LEU A 299 1.03 10.52 -2.00
CA LEU A 299 -0.19 9.88 -2.53
C LEU A 299 -0.92 9.21 -1.37
N LEU A 300 -1.87 9.92 -0.77
CA LEU A 300 -2.40 9.58 0.55
C LEU A 300 -3.93 9.44 0.56
N LEU A 301 -4.43 8.55 1.40
CA LEU A 301 -5.74 8.70 2.01
C LEU A 301 -5.59 9.27 3.42
N GLU A 302 -6.25 10.40 3.68
CA GLU A 302 -6.23 11.09 4.97
C GLU A 302 -7.61 11.15 5.62
N PRO A 303 -7.72 11.06 6.96
CA PRO A 303 -9.00 10.91 7.61
C PRO A 303 -9.79 12.23 7.57
N LYS A 304 -11.08 12.13 7.28
CA LYS A 304 -12.01 13.27 7.38
C LYS A 304 -12.26 13.68 8.83
N TYR A 305 -12.23 12.71 9.74
CA TYR A 305 -12.52 12.89 11.16
C TYR A 305 -11.36 12.37 12.00
N THR A 306 -11.00 13.09 13.06
CA THR A 306 -9.92 12.70 13.97
C THR A 306 -10.40 11.78 15.10
N LYS A 307 -11.18 10.73 14.77
CA LYS A 307 -11.84 9.82 15.72
C LYS A 307 -10.88 9.18 16.73
N TYR A 308 -9.64 8.93 16.31
CA TYR A 308 -8.61 8.26 17.12
C TYR A 308 -7.50 9.21 17.57
N GLY A 309 -7.69 10.52 17.37
CA GLY A 309 -6.72 11.57 17.69
C GLY A 309 -6.28 12.39 16.48
N SER A 310 -5.91 13.65 16.72
CA SER A 310 -5.55 14.63 15.68
C SER A 310 -4.06 14.72 15.38
N GLN A 311 -3.21 14.29 16.30
CA GLN A 311 -1.77 14.41 16.16
C GLN A 311 -1.14 13.14 15.60
N SER A 312 0.01 13.28 14.93
CA SER A 312 0.89 12.15 14.58
C SER A 312 0.16 11.02 13.86
N TYR A 313 -0.73 11.33 12.91
CA TYR A 313 -1.52 10.35 12.17
C TYR A 313 -2.34 9.37 13.03
N SER A 314 -2.74 9.73 14.26
CA SER A 314 -3.43 8.81 15.16
C SER A 314 -4.77 8.29 14.61
N SER A 315 -5.40 9.02 13.68
CA SER A 315 -6.60 8.59 12.95
C SER A 315 -6.32 7.86 11.64
N GLY A 316 -5.08 7.42 11.44
CA GLY A 316 -4.65 6.65 10.27
C GLY A 316 -4.32 7.53 9.07
N VAL A 317 -3.31 7.13 8.30
CA VAL A 317 -3.06 7.56 6.93
C VAL A 317 -2.75 6.33 6.10
N ILE A 318 -3.28 6.23 4.88
CA ILE A 318 -2.85 5.19 3.92
C ILE A 318 -1.95 5.87 2.89
N LYS A 319 -0.66 5.55 2.88
CA LYS A 319 0.28 6.02 1.86
C LYS A 319 0.23 5.01 0.70
N ILE A 320 -0.42 5.38 -0.40
CA ILE A 320 -0.73 4.51 -1.55
C ILE A 320 0.55 4.14 -2.30
N ALA A 321 1.43 5.13 -2.50
CA ALA A 321 2.73 4.93 -3.12
C ALA A 321 3.69 6.05 -2.71
N MET A 322 4.93 5.68 -2.46
CA MET A 322 6.04 6.58 -2.19
C MET A 322 7.35 5.94 -2.64
N ALA A 323 8.06 6.65 -3.50
CA ALA A 323 9.47 6.44 -3.77
C ALA A 323 10.17 7.78 -3.59
N ARG A 324 11.41 7.75 -3.09
CA ARG A 324 12.23 8.95 -2.97
C ARG A 324 12.71 9.36 -4.36
N GLY A 325 13.02 10.64 -4.57
CA GLY A 325 13.57 11.07 -5.86
C GLY A 325 15.08 10.82 -6.03
N ASN A 326 15.79 10.42 -4.95
CA ASN A 326 17.23 10.15 -4.99
C ASN A 326 17.52 8.91 -5.85
N VAL A 327 18.23 9.10 -6.96
CA VAL A 327 18.54 8.01 -7.90
C VAL A 327 19.61 7.07 -7.34
N HIS A 328 20.64 7.64 -6.72
CA HIS A 328 21.79 6.90 -6.20
C HIS A 328 22.10 7.30 -4.76
N LEU A 329 22.09 6.33 -3.85
CA LEU A 329 22.42 6.51 -2.44
C LEU A 329 23.36 5.41 -1.95
N SER A 330 24.12 5.71 -0.90
CA SER A 330 24.97 4.75 -0.19
C SER A 330 24.21 3.57 0.41
N ASP A 331 22.90 3.72 0.62
CA ASP A 331 22.00 2.64 0.98
C ASP A 331 20.84 2.55 -0.03
N THR A 332 20.92 1.55 -0.91
CA THR A 332 20.00 1.34 -2.04
C THR A 332 18.56 1.11 -1.59
N ASN A 333 18.36 0.79 -0.31
CA ASN A 333 17.06 0.69 0.36
C ASN A 333 16.22 1.97 0.38
N TYR A 334 16.82 3.11 0.01
CA TYR A 334 16.23 4.44 0.03
C TYR A 334 16.30 5.13 -1.34
N GLU A 335 16.66 4.42 -2.39
CA GLU A 335 16.71 4.95 -3.75
C GLU A 335 15.32 5.05 -4.38
N SER A 336 15.26 5.73 -5.54
CA SER A 336 14.06 5.93 -6.33
C SER A 336 13.48 4.68 -6.96
N SER A 337 14.20 3.56 -6.94
CA SER A 337 13.75 2.23 -7.38
C SER A 337 13.02 1.46 -6.27
N VAL A 338 12.91 2.04 -5.07
CA VAL A 338 12.27 1.40 -3.92
C VAL A 338 10.90 2.01 -3.68
N LEU A 339 9.85 1.28 -4.07
CA LEU A 339 8.48 1.67 -3.78
C LEU A 339 8.09 1.24 -2.36
N GLN A 340 7.46 2.16 -1.63
CA GLN A 340 6.89 1.95 -0.32
C GLN A 340 5.41 2.34 -0.32
N ALA A 341 4.59 1.52 0.32
CA ALA A 341 3.17 1.79 0.51
C ALA A 341 2.69 1.09 1.77
N GLY A 342 1.62 1.62 2.35
CA GLY A 342 0.94 0.94 3.44
C GLY A 342 0.17 1.86 4.38
N PRO A 343 -0.58 1.25 5.31
CA PRO A 343 -1.20 1.97 6.41
C PRO A 343 -0.16 2.48 7.42
N ILE A 344 -0.38 3.70 7.89
CA ILE A 344 0.32 4.34 9.00
C ILE A 344 -0.69 4.56 10.12
N LEU A 345 -0.54 3.82 11.22
CA LEU A 345 -1.47 3.89 12.36
C LEU A 345 -1.21 5.10 13.27
N ASN A 346 0.06 5.49 13.41
CA ASN A 346 0.53 6.60 14.23
C ASN A 346 2.00 6.88 13.93
N ALA A 347 2.46 8.13 13.97
CA ALA A 347 3.83 8.52 13.64
C ALA A 347 4.77 8.71 14.85
N VAL A 348 4.30 8.53 16.09
CA VAL A 348 5.12 8.70 17.31
C VAL A 348 5.94 7.45 17.62
N CYS A 349 5.37 6.27 17.38
CA CYS A 349 6.08 5.03 17.68
C CYS A 349 6.96 4.63 16.47
N LYS A 350 8.21 4.19 16.72
CA LYS A 350 9.13 3.80 15.63
C LYS A 350 8.64 2.56 14.84
N GLY A 351 7.88 1.67 15.48
CA GLY A 351 7.27 0.47 14.87
C GLY A 351 6.21 0.72 13.78
N PRO A 352 5.32 1.72 13.90
CA PRO A 352 4.36 2.09 12.85
C PRO A 352 4.94 2.42 11.49
N PHE A 353 6.19 2.88 11.42
CA PHE A 353 6.86 3.13 10.14
C PHE A 353 7.18 1.82 9.41
N THR A 354 7.32 0.70 10.12
CA THR A 354 7.74 -0.59 9.55
C THR A 354 6.70 -1.21 8.63
N TYR A 355 5.41 -0.94 8.87
CA TYR A 355 4.32 -1.52 8.06
C TYR A 355 4.18 -0.82 6.71
N TYR A 356 4.28 0.51 6.64
CA TYR A 356 4.29 1.22 5.36
C TYR A 356 5.65 1.09 4.62
N LYS A 357 6.74 0.75 5.32
CA LYS A 357 8.07 0.53 4.73
C LYS A 357 8.24 -0.84 4.06
N ARG A 358 7.16 -1.56 3.76
CA ARG A 358 7.25 -2.71 2.85
C ARG A 358 7.77 -2.20 1.51
N LYS A 359 8.71 -2.92 0.93
CA LYS A 359 9.46 -2.47 -0.25
C LYS A 359 9.15 -3.36 -1.43
N LEU A 360 8.94 -2.74 -2.57
CA LEU A 360 8.98 -3.40 -3.87
C LEU A 360 10.16 -2.82 -4.65
N PHE A 361 10.95 -3.70 -5.26
CA PHE A 361 12.08 -3.37 -6.11
C PHE A 361 11.82 -3.96 -7.49
N ASP A 362 11.90 -3.14 -8.53
CA ASP A 362 11.76 -3.54 -9.94
C ASP A 362 13.07 -3.34 -10.74
N GLY A 363 14.09 -2.76 -10.10
CA GLY A 363 15.40 -2.49 -10.70
C GLY A 363 15.51 -1.13 -11.40
N SER A 364 14.40 -0.42 -11.61
CA SER A 364 14.35 0.90 -12.26
C SER A 364 13.78 1.97 -11.33
N PRO A 365 14.20 3.23 -11.43
CA PRO A 365 13.51 4.32 -10.77
C PRO A 365 12.00 4.37 -11.10
N TRP A 366 11.14 4.45 -10.08
CA TRP A 366 9.69 4.68 -10.23
C TRP A 366 9.33 6.06 -10.82
N SER A 367 10.36 6.85 -11.15
CA SER A 367 10.26 8.13 -11.85
C SER A 367 10.60 8.03 -13.34
N ASP A 368 10.93 6.84 -13.88
CA ASP A 368 11.22 6.65 -15.30
C ASP A 368 9.96 6.72 -16.15
N ASP A 369 8.87 6.07 -15.72
CA ASP A 369 7.62 5.95 -16.45
C ASP A 369 6.37 6.19 -15.59
N PHE A 370 5.21 6.20 -16.24
CA PHE A 370 3.92 6.23 -15.56
C PHE A 370 3.54 4.83 -15.09
N HIS A 371 3.14 4.73 -13.83
CA HIS A 371 2.61 3.51 -13.23
C HIS A 371 1.24 3.76 -12.62
N VAL A 372 0.42 2.73 -12.52
CA VAL A 372 -0.86 2.77 -11.83
C VAL A 372 -0.68 2.27 -10.40
N TYR A 373 -0.60 3.19 -9.45
CA TYR A 373 -0.53 2.89 -8.03
C TYR A 373 -1.92 2.75 -7.44
N SER A 374 -2.19 1.63 -6.78
CA SER A 374 -3.54 1.30 -6.34
C SER A 374 -3.61 0.81 -4.90
N VAL A 375 -4.69 1.16 -4.23
CA VAL A 375 -5.08 0.56 -2.96
C VAL A 375 -6.52 0.07 -3.02
N THR A 376 -6.74 -1.19 -2.67
CA THR A 376 -8.07 -1.73 -2.35
C THR A 376 -8.20 -1.77 -0.84
N TRP A 377 -9.02 -0.87 -0.30
CA TRP A 377 -9.24 -0.73 1.13
C TRP A 377 -10.66 -1.19 1.49
N THR A 378 -10.71 -2.23 2.32
CA THR A 378 -11.93 -2.86 2.80
C THR A 378 -11.90 -2.95 4.33
N PRO A 379 -13.00 -3.37 4.98
CA PRO A 379 -13.02 -3.60 6.43
C PRO A 379 -12.16 -4.77 6.90
N VAL A 380 -11.69 -5.62 5.98
CA VAL A 380 -10.96 -6.85 6.30
C VAL A 380 -9.52 -6.82 5.79
N SER A 381 -9.21 -5.97 4.82
CA SER A 381 -7.86 -5.84 4.28
C SER A 381 -7.60 -4.45 3.69
N ILE A 382 -6.32 -4.08 3.64
CA ILE A 382 -5.79 -3.02 2.79
C ILE A 382 -4.78 -3.69 1.86
N GLU A 383 -5.01 -3.65 0.57
CA GLU A 383 -4.20 -4.32 -0.45
C GLU A 383 -3.60 -3.28 -1.39
N MET A 384 -2.27 -3.30 -1.54
CA MET A 384 -1.55 -2.39 -2.42
C MET A 384 -1.17 -3.11 -3.70
N ALA A 385 -1.38 -2.44 -4.83
CA ALA A 385 -0.99 -2.92 -6.14
C ALA A 385 -0.25 -1.83 -6.91
N VAL A 386 0.59 -2.26 -7.84
CA VAL A 386 1.15 -1.41 -8.89
C VAL A 386 0.95 -2.11 -10.22
N ASP A 387 0.50 -1.38 -11.23
CA ASP A 387 0.23 -1.89 -12.59
C ASP A 387 -0.67 -3.14 -12.61
N GLY A 388 -1.66 -3.16 -11.72
CA GLY A 388 -2.62 -4.25 -11.57
C GLY A 388 -2.13 -5.45 -10.76
N GLN A 389 -0.85 -5.49 -10.35
CA GLN A 389 -0.30 -6.58 -9.54
C GLN A 389 -0.27 -6.20 -8.05
N VAL A 390 -1.04 -6.94 -7.24
CA VAL A 390 -1.00 -6.82 -5.77
C VAL A 390 0.35 -7.33 -5.27
N TRP A 391 1.06 -6.51 -4.49
CA TRP A 391 2.39 -6.87 -3.96
C TRP A 391 2.43 -6.92 -2.42
N VAL A 392 1.46 -6.29 -1.74
CA VAL A 392 1.32 -6.39 -0.28
C VAL A 392 -0.14 -6.32 0.15
N SER A 393 -0.49 -7.15 1.14
CA SER A 393 -1.80 -7.18 1.78
C SER A 393 -1.66 -7.05 3.28
N TYR A 394 -2.48 -6.19 3.88
CA TYR A 394 -2.52 -5.90 5.30
C TYR A 394 -3.85 -6.33 5.89
N LYS A 395 -3.85 -7.37 6.74
CA LYS A 395 -5.07 -7.95 7.33
C LYS A 395 -5.04 -7.81 8.86
N PRO A 396 -6.14 -7.37 9.50
CA PRO A 396 -6.22 -7.35 10.96
C PRO A 396 -6.13 -8.74 11.58
N GLY A 397 -5.40 -8.85 12.70
CA GLY A 397 -5.44 -10.03 13.57
C GLY A 397 -6.67 -10.03 14.48
N ALA A 398 -6.74 -11.01 15.40
CA ALA A 398 -7.84 -11.13 16.36
C ALA A 398 -8.06 -9.85 17.21
N ALA A 399 -6.98 -9.15 17.56
CA ALA A 399 -7.00 -7.88 18.28
C ALA A 399 -6.98 -6.63 17.37
N GLY A 400 -7.33 -6.80 16.09
CA GLY A 400 -7.31 -5.71 15.10
C GLY A 400 -5.90 -5.27 14.70
N LEU A 401 -5.80 -4.10 14.06
CA LEU A 401 -4.50 -3.51 13.69
C LEU A 401 -3.66 -3.07 14.88
N ARG A 402 -4.27 -2.89 16.07
CA ARG A 402 -3.55 -2.63 17.32
C ARG A 402 -2.47 -3.68 17.61
N SER A 403 -2.71 -4.93 17.21
CA SER A 403 -1.74 -6.04 17.38
C SER A 403 -0.41 -5.84 16.65
N TRP A 404 -0.36 -4.95 15.66
CA TRP A 404 0.86 -4.62 14.92
C TRP A 404 1.83 -3.73 15.72
N LEU A 405 1.33 -3.10 16.77
CA LEU A 405 2.05 -2.11 17.52
C LEU A 405 2.57 -2.73 18.84
N PRO A 406 3.86 -2.56 19.17
CA PRO A 406 4.38 -2.96 20.47
C PRO A 406 3.57 -2.33 21.61
N ARG A 407 3.36 -3.07 22.70
CA ARG A 407 2.66 -2.55 23.90
C ARG A 407 3.32 -1.28 24.47
N ALA A 408 4.62 -1.12 24.27
CA ALA A 408 5.38 0.07 24.63
C ALA A 408 4.96 1.34 23.85
N CYS A 409 4.24 1.20 22.73
CA CYS A 409 3.61 2.31 22.02
C CYS A 409 2.32 2.80 22.72
N GLY A 410 1.87 2.11 23.78
CA GLY A 410 0.62 2.38 24.51
C GLY A 410 0.54 3.79 25.04
N ARG A 411 -0.25 4.62 24.37
CA ARG A 411 -0.73 5.93 24.82
C ARG A 411 -2.25 5.97 24.66
N ALA A 412 -2.90 7.07 25.03
CA ALA A 412 -4.35 7.22 24.91
C ALA A 412 -4.91 6.82 23.52
N TRP A 413 -4.22 7.18 22.42
CA TRP A 413 -4.64 6.79 21.06
C TRP A 413 -4.58 5.28 20.78
N TYR A 414 -3.65 4.55 21.42
CA TYR A 414 -3.46 3.11 21.23
C TYR A 414 -4.63 2.32 21.80
N ASP A 415 -5.23 2.80 22.90
CA ASP A 415 -6.41 2.17 23.50
C ASP A 415 -7.66 2.44 22.67
N LEU A 416 -7.73 3.54 21.93
CA LEU A 416 -8.82 3.81 20.98
C LEU A 416 -8.82 2.83 19.80
N LEU A 417 -7.70 2.18 19.49
CA LEU A 417 -7.64 1.13 18.45
C LEU A 417 -8.28 -0.19 18.89
N ASP A 418 -8.66 -0.34 20.17
CA ASP A 418 -9.45 -1.46 20.66
C ASP A 418 -10.92 -1.30 20.22
N SER A 419 -11.14 -1.49 18.93
CA SER A 419 -12.41 -1.26 18.24
C SER A 419 -13.08 -2.58 17.84
N PRO A 420 -14.42 -2.66 17.82
CA PRO A 420 -15.12 -3.76 17.17
C PRO A 420 -14.80 -3.83 15.67
N HIS A 421 -14.47 -2.69 15.05
CA HIS A 421 -13.96 -2.64 13.67
C HIS A 421 -12.47 -2.93 13.66
N LYS A 422 -12.11 -4.17 13.29
CA LYS A 422 -10.74 -4.66 13.37
C LYS A 422 -9.73 -3.90 12.50
N ILE A 423 -10.19 -3.21 11.46
CA ILE A 423 -9.38 -2.35 10.59
C ILE A 423 -9.13 -0.94 11.16
N ALA A 424 -9.66 -0.61 12.34
CA ALA A 424 -9.42 0.70 12.97
C ALA A 424 -7.92 1.04 13.00
N PRO A 425 -7.53 2.30 12.67
CA PRO A 425 -8.38 3.48 12.55
C PRO A 425 -8.98 3.71 11.14
N PHE A 426 -8.81 2.77 10.20
CA PHE A 426 -9.30 2.88 8.82
C PHE A 426 -10.75 2.43 8.68
N ASP A 427 -11.58 2.72 9.68
CA ASP A 427 -13.02 2.45 9.75
C ASP A 427 -13.84 3.76 9.72
N SER A 428 -13.29 4.81 9.09
CA SER A 428 -13.91 6.13 8.95
C SER A 428 -13.87 6.61 7.49
N TYR A 429 -14.31 7.84 7.24
CA TYR A 429 -14.22 8.49 5.93
C TYR A 429 -12.83 9.06 5.71
N PHE A 430 -12.29 8.88 4.51
CA PHE A 430 -11.00 9.42 4.10
C PHE A 430 -11.14 10.28 2.84
N TYR A 431 -10.33 11.34 2.77
CA TYR A 431 -10.08 12.15 1.58
C TYR A 431 -8.91 11.56 0.81
N LEU A 432 -8.92 11.74 -0.52
CA LEU A 432 -7.75 11.53 -1.36
C LEU A 432 -6.90 12.81 -1.37
N THR A 433 -5.62 12.67 -1.04
CA THR A 433 -4.64 13.76 -1.05
C THR A 433 -3.49 13.41 -1.99
N ILE A 434 -3.09 14.39 -2.81
CA ILE A 434 -1.97 14.29 -3.73
C ILE A 434 -1.07 15.50 -3.50
N GLY A 435 0.20 15.28 -3.21
CA GLY A 435 1.14 16.36 -2.90
C GLY A 435 2.58 15.98 -3.17
N LEU A 436 3.46 16.92 -2.90
CA LEU A 436 4.89 16.78 -3.10
C LEU A 436 5.63 17.43 -1.93
N ALA A 437 6.48 16.66 -1.27
CA ALA A 437 7.20 17.11 -0.09
C ALA A 437 8.72 17.01 -0.31
N VAL A 438 9.46 17.78 0.48
CA VAL A 438 10.93 17.89 0.39
C VAL A 438 11.53 17.84 1.79
N GLY A 439 12.63 17.11 1.92
CA GLY A 439 13.39 16.99 3.16
C GLY A 439 12.59 16.36 4.30
N GLY A 440 12.65 16.96 5.48
CA GLY A 440 11.96 16.49 6.67
C GLY A 440 12.72 15.45 7.49
N SER A 441 12.04 14.84 8.45
CA SER A 441 12.68 14.11 9.57
C SER A 441 12.49 12.59 9.54
N SER A 442 11.75 12.07 8.55
CA SER A 442 11.29 10.68 8.56
C SER A 442 11.70 9.88 7.31
N GLU A 443 11.56 10.48 6.12
CA GLU A 443 11.76 9.75 4.88
C GLU A 443 13.24 9.54 4.54
N PHE A 444 14.12 10.42 4.98
CA PHE A 444 15.56 10.29 4.73
C PHE A 444 16.27 9.93 6.05
N PRO A 445 16.72 8.67 6.25
CA PRO A 445 17.55 8.31 7.40
C PRO A 445 18.81 9.17 7.52
N ASP A 446 19.37 9.22 8.73
CA ASP A 446 20.66 9.87 8.95
C ASP A 446 21.80 9.01 8.41
N GLY A 447 22.85 9.66 7.90
CA GLY A 447 24.05 8.98 7.38
C GLY A 447 23.97 8.57 5.91
N LEU A 448 22.87 8.88 5.20
CA LEU A 448 22.80 8.71 3.75
C LEU A 448 23.85 9.60 3.06
N ILE A 449 24.44 9.06 1.99
CA ILE A 449 25.37 9.74 1.10
C ILE A 449 24.84 9.54 -0.32
N THR A 450 24.87 10.58 -1.15
CA THR A 450 24.45 10.53 -2.55
C THR A 450 25.52 9.88 -3.42
N GLY A 451 25.16 9.48 -4.66
CA GLY A 451 26.13 8.91 -5.61
C GLY A 451 27.28 9.84 -6.01
N SER A 452 27.19 11.14 -5.71
CA SER A 452 28.26 12.13 -5.89
C SER A 452 29.10 12.35 -4.63
N ASP A 453 29.07 11.40 -3.68
CA ASP A 453 29.74 11.47 -2.37
C ASP A 453 29.30 12.66 -1.49
N CYS A 454 28.16 13.28 -1.78
CA CYS A 454 27.61 14.37 -0.95
C CYS A 454 26.75 13.76 0.17
N PRO A 455 27.11 13.94 1.45
CA PRO A 455 26.31 13.45 2.57
C PRO A 455 24.97 14.20 2.66
N LYS A 456 23.94 13.55 3.19
CA LYS A 456 22.68 14.20 3.56
C LYS A 456 22.98 15.44 4.42
N PRO A 457 22.52 16.65 4.03
CA PRO A 457 22.93 17.89 4.70
C PRO A 457 22.49 18.05 6.16
N TRP A 458 21.43 17.35 6.58
CA TRP A 458 20.84 17.49 7.91
C TRP A 458 20.70 16.16 8.65
N ARG A 459 20.63 16.25 10.00
CA ARG A 459 20.20 15.14 10.86
C ARG A 459 18.73 15.28 11.21
N ASN A 460 18.00 14.18 11.29
CA ASN A 460 16.53 14.17 11.48
C ASN A 460 16.06 14.82 12.79
N LYS A 461 16.93 14.87 13.81
CA LYS A 461 16.63 15.47 15.11
C LYS A 461 17.32 16.82 15.33
N ASP A 462 17.99 17.37 14.33
CA ASP A 462 18.68 18.66 14.45
C ASP A 462 17.65 19.81 14.39
N PRO A 463 17.56 20.69 15.39
CA PRO A 463 16.69 21.86 15.33
C PRO A 463 17.05 22.83 14.20
N LYS A 464 18.27 22.73 13.63
CA LYS A 464 18.72 23.49 12.45
C LYS A 464 18.59 22.70 11.14
N ALA A 465 17.81 21.62 11.11
CA ALA A 465 17.74 20.76 9.93
C ALA A 465 17.33 21.49 8.64
N SER A 466 16.29 22.33 8.70
CA SER A 466 15.86 23.14 7.55
C SER A 466 16.94 24.14 7.11
N VAL A 467 17.67 24.73 8.06
CA VAL A 467 18.80 25.64 7.78
C VAL A 467 19.91 24.91 7.04
N ARG A 468 20.34 23.73 7.53
CA ARG A 468 21.39 22.96 6.87
C ARG A 468 20.98 22.49 5.49
N PHE A 469 19.72 22.05 5.35
CA PHE A 469 19.16 21.72 4.04
C PHE A 469 19.28 22.92 3.09
N TRP A 470 18.90 24.13 3.55
CA TRP A 470 19.00 25.34 2.75
C TRP A 470 20.44 25.74 2.39
N GLU A 471 21.36 25.69 3.36
CA GLU A 471 22.77 26.06 3.15
C GLU A 471 23.48 25.18 2.11
N HIS A 472 22.98 23.97 1.87
CA HIS A 472 23.51 23.03 0.87
C HIS A 472 22.67 23.01 -0.41
N GLN A 473 21.89 24.06 -0.69
CA GLN A 473 21.03 24.16 -1.88
C GLN A 473 21.78 23.95 -3.20
N ASN A 474 23.02 24.38 -3.29
CA ASN A 474 23.86 24.16 -4.47
C ASN A 474 24.20 22.68 -4.74
N GLU A 475 24.06 21.80 -3.75
CA GLU A 475 24.31 20.37 -3.90
C GLU A 475 23.08 19.63 -4.41
N TRP A 476 21.89 19.91 -3.85
CA TRP A 476 20.69 19.14 -4.20
C TRP A 476 19.82 19.76 -5.29
N TRP A 477 19.74 21.09 -5.41
CA TRP A 477 18.88 21.73 -6.40
C TRP A 477 19.24 21.36 -7.85
N PRO A 478 20.54 21.28 -8.24
CA PRO A 478 20.90 20.85 -9.59
C PRO A 478 20.50 19.41 -9.94
N THR A 479 20.22 18.57 -8.94
CA THR A 479 19.82 17.17 -9.16
C THR A 479 18.36 17.02 -9.56
N TRP A 480 17.56 18.07 -9.38
CA TRP A 480 16.12 18.12 -9.67
C TRP A 480 15.86 18.20 -11.18
N SER A 481 16.14 17.10 -11.87
CA SER A 481 15.99 16.94 -13.33
C SER A 481 14.54 16.72 -13.76
N GLN A 482 13.73 16.07 -12.92
CA GLN A 482 12.28 15.95 -13.11
C GLN A 482 11.58 16.02 -11.74
N PRO A 483 11.62 17.18 -11.05
CA PRO A 483 11.17 17.27 -9.66
C PRO A 483 9.65 17.26 -9.50
N GLU A 484 8.91 17.22 -10.60
CA GLU A 484 7.46 17.24 -10.57
C GLU A 484 6.85 15.85 -10.34
N LEU A 485 5.78 15.83 -9.55
CA LEU A 485 4.84 14.72 -9.56
C LEU A 485 3.82 14.97 -10.67
N ILE A 486 3.73 14.03 -11.62
CA ILE A 486 2.80 14.11 -12.74
C ILE A 486 1.72 13.05 -12.55
N VAL A 487 0.45 13.43 -12.55
CA VAL A 487 -0.68 12.51 -12.39
C VAL A 487 -1.58 12.62 -13.61
N ASP A 488 -1.69 11.51 -14.33
CA ASP A 488 -2.52 11.39 -15.54
C ASP A 488 -4.00 11.28 -15.17
N TYR A 489 -4.34 10.37 -14.26
CA TYR A 489 -5.71 10.29 -13.74
C TYR A 489 -5.75 9.77 -12.33
N VAL A 490 -6.90 10.02 -11.69
CA VAL A 490 -7.34 9.32 -10.49
C VAL A 490 -8.71 8.71 -10.69
N ARG A 491 -8.91 7.52 -10.13
CA ARG A 491 -10.20 6.82 -10.13
C ARG A 491 -10.43 6.20 -8.76
N VAL A 492 -11.65 6.34 -8.25
CA VAL A 492 -12.13 5.63 -7.07
C VAL A 492 -13.34 4.79 -7.48
N THR A 493 -13.28 3.51 -7.18
CA THR A 493 -14.32 2.52 -7.49
C THR A 493 -14.84 1.93 -6.18
N SER A 494 -16.16 1.78 -6.06
CA SER A 494 -16.79 1.16 -4.90
C SER A 494 -16.55 -0.35 -4.84
N VAL A 495 -16.49 -0.89 -3.62
CA VAL A 495 -16.30 -2.32 -3.31
C VAL A 495 -17.49 -2.91 -2.57
#